data_AF-A0A535L6V3-F1
#
_entry.id   AF-A0A535L6V3-F1
#
_cell.length_a   1.000
_cell.length_b   1.000
_cell.length_c   1.000
_cell.angle_alpha   90.00
_cell.angle_beta   90.00
_cell.angle_gamma   90.00
#
_symmetry.space_group_name_H-M   'P 1'
#
loop_
_entity.id
_entity.type
_entity.pdbx_description
1 polymer ?
#
loop_
_entity_poly.entity_id
_entity_poly.type
_entity_poly.pdbx_seq_one_letter_code
_entity_poly.pdbx_strand_id
1 'polypeptide(L)'
;MPDNALLLDIVQSLPPMSSPPPQPQVQVHTGRATRSLGSVLLEGHLVPQNRLEVAQNIQRMLRGVDMNYQLGEILLMFKLLTPDQLLAASLVSYGLITTAQISALGRIRQELHAIGLEYDLENLLILFRILTSEQLREVRSNWA
;
A
#
# COMPACT_ATOMS: atom_id res chain seq x y z
N MET A 1 34.88 -18.97 23.43
CA MET A 1 33.94 -18.30 22.52
C MET A 1 32.97 -19.35 21.95
N PRO A 2 31.92 -19.75 22.70
CA PRO A 2 31.00 -20.84 22.32
C PRO A 2 29.72 -20.39 21.58
N ASP A 3 29.50 -19.08 21.40
CA ASP A 3 28.21 -18.52 20.94
C ASP A 3 27.87 -18.80 19.47
N ASN A 4 28.85 -19.18 18.66
CA ASN A 4 28.65 -19.44 17.23
C ASN A 4 28.06 -20.82 16.93
N ALA A 5 28.08 -21.75 17.89
CA ALA A 5 27.54 -23.10 17.72
C ALA A 5 26.02 -23.14 17.95
N LEU A 6 25.51 -22.35 18.90
CA LEU A 6 24.07 -22.24 19.18
C LEU A 6 23.30 -21.54 18.04
N LEU A 7 23.94 -20.57 17.36
CA LEU A 7 23.32 -19.89 16.21
C LEU A 7 23.16 -20.81 14.99
N LEU A 8 24.02 -21.84 14.84
CA LEU A 8 23.89 -22.82 13.76
C LEU A 8 22.79 -23.87 14.01
N ASP A 9 22.52 -24.19 15.26
CA ASP A 9 21.50 -25.17 15.66
C ASP A 9 20.06 -24.64 15.39
N ILE A 10 19.87 -23.32 15.57
CA ILE A 10 18.58 -22.64 15.33
C ILE A 10 18.25 -22.58 13.82
N VAL A 11 19.23 -22.39 12.95
CA VAL A 11 18.99 -22.35 11.49
C VAL A 11 18.72 -23.73 10.89
N GLN A 12 19.21 -24.80 11.52
CA GLN A 12 18.98 -26.20 11.10
C GLN A 12 17.62 -26.76 11.56
N SER A 13 17.01 -26.14 12.59
CA SER A 13 15.72 -26.57 13.14
C SER A 13 14.51 -26.01 12.36
N LEU A 14 14.74 -25.18 11.34
CA LEU A 14 13.67 -24.67 10.48
C LEU A 14 13.35 -25.71 9.39
N PRO A 15 12.09 -26.11 9.22
CA PRO A 15 11.72 -27.05 8.17
C PRO A 15 12.13 -26.47 6.80
N PRO A 16 12.61 -27.30 5.86
CA PRO A 16 12.91 -26.84 4.51
C PRO A 16 11.62 -26.26 3.93
N MET A 17 11.60 -24.94 3.73
CA MET A 17 10.49 -24.30 3.03
C MET A 17 10.38 -24.97 1.67
N SER A 18 9.28 -25.69 1.49
CA SER A 18 8.92 -26.28 0.20
C SER A 18 9.00 -25.19 -0.85
N SER A 19 9.56 -25.55 -2.00
CA SER A 19 9.85 -24.68 -3.13
C SER A 19 8.79 -23.60 -3.31
N PRO A 20 9.18 -22.33 -3.50
CA PRO A 20 8.21 -21.27 -3.70
C PRO A 20 7.33 -21.67 -4.89
N PRO A 21 5.98 -21.59 -4.77
CA PRO A 21 5.13 -21.69 -5.95
C PRO A 21 5.62 -20.64 -6.97
N PRO A 22 5.53 -20.91 -8.28
CA PRO A 22 5.97 -19.96 -9.30
C PRO A 22 5.36 -18.60 -8.98
N GLN A 23 6.24 -17.67 -8.60
CA GLN A 23 5.85 -16.32 -8.28
C GLN A 23 5.06 -15.81 -9.49
N PRO A 24 3.81 -15.34 -9.33
CA PRO A 24 3.18 -14.60 -10.40
C PRO A 24 4.13 -13.44 -10.66
N GLN A 25 4.72 -13.46 -11.85
CA GLN A 25 5.59 -12.41 -12.36
C GLN A 25 4.92 -11.09 -11.99
N VAL A 26 5.60 -10.28 -11.19
CA VAL A 26 5.23 -8.89 -10.98
C VAL A 26 5.47 -8.22 -12.33
N GLN A 27 4.56 -8.46 -13.27
CA GLN A 27 4.41 -7.68 -14.46
C GLN A 27 4.02 -6.32 -13.94
N VAL A 28 5.02 -5.45 -13.89
CA VAL A 28 4.89 -4.00 -13.84
C VAL A 28 4.09 -3.63 -15.08
N HIS A 29 2.78 -3.81 -15.00
CA HIS A 29 1.85 -3.50 -16.06
C HIS A 29 1.80 -1.98 -16.12
N THR A 30 2.57 -1.46 -17.05
CA THR A 30 2.53 -0.11 -17.59
C THR A 30 1.10 0.45 -17.48
N GLY A 31 0.88 1.32 -16.48
CA GLY A 31 -0.30 2.17 -16.36
C GLY A 31 -1.65 1.52 -16.01
N ARG A 32 -1.75 0.23 -15.69
CA ARG A 32 -3.04 -0.37 -15.25
C ARG A 32 -2.93 -1.01 -13.88
N ALA A 33 -3.76 -0.52 -12.96
CA ALA A 33 -3.95 -1.13 -11.64
C ALA A 33 -4.29 -2.63 -11.80
N THR A 34 -3.53 -3.49 -11.13
CA THR A 34 -3.74 -4.94 -11.11
C THR A 34 -5.03 -5.32 -10.40
N ARG A 35 -5.51 -4.45 -9.50
CA ARG A 35 -6.81 -4.55 -8.81
C ARG A 35 -7.46 -3.17 -8.70
N SER A 36 -8.77 -3.08 -8.84
CA SER A 36 -9.50 -1.81 -8.66
C SER A 36 -9.25 -1.22 -7.26
N LEU A 37 -8.94 0.08 -7.19
CA LEU A 37 -8.67 0.81 -5.94
C LEU A 37 -9.79 0.58 -4.90
N GLY A 38 -11.06 0.64 -5.32
CA GLY A 38 -12.20 0.38 -4.45
C GLY A 38 -12.16 -1.01 -3.78
N SER A 39 -11.77 -2.07 -4.50
CA SER A 39 -11.62 -3.41 -3.93
C SER A 39 -10.51 -3.47 -2.90
N VAL A 40 -9.38 -2.81 -3.15
CA VAL A 40 -8.26 -2.74 -2.20
C VAL A 40 -8.64 -1.97 -0.93
N LEU A 41 -9.41 -0.89 -1.06
CA LEU A 41 -9.89 -0.11 0.07
C LEU A 41 -10.83 -0.90 0.97
N LEU A 42 -11.69 -1.74 0.39
CA LEU A 42 -12.59 -2.64 1.12
C LEU A 42 -11.81 -3.76 1.83
N GLU A 43 -10.94 -4.47 1.10
CA GLU A 43 -10.14 -5.57 1.66
C GLU A 43 -9.19 -5.08 2.77
N GLY A 44 -8.58 -3.91 2.57
CA GLY A 44 -7.72 -3.26 3.56
C GLY A 44 -8.49 -2.66 4.75
N HIS A 45 -9.83 -2.74 4.76
CA HIS A 45 -10.71 -2.11 5.76
C HIS A 45 -10.43 -0.60 5.95
N LEU A 46 -9.90 0.05 4.91
CA LEU A 46 -9.52 1.46 4.93
C LEU A 46 -10.74 2.37 4.76
N VAL A 47 -11.75 1.90 4.01
CA VAL A 47 -13.03 2.60 3.85
C VAL A 47 -14.17 1.60 4.04
N PRO A 48 -15.16 1.89 4.91
CA PRO A 48 -16.37 1.09 5.01
C PRO A 48 -17.12 1.07 3.67
N GLN A 49 -17.72 -0.08 3.31
CA GLN A 49 -18.43 -0.25 2.03
C GLN A 49 -19.43 0.87 1.74
N ASN A 50 -20.28 1.22 2.71
CA ASN A 50 -21.26 2.30 2.55
C ASN A 50 -20.60 3.65 2.16
N ARG A 51 -19.44 3.98 2.76
CA ARG A 51 -18.74 5.23 2.43
C ARG A 51 -18.11 5.18 1.04
N LEU A 52 -17.61 4.01 0.62
CA LEU A 52 -17.09 3.82 -0.72
C LEU A 52 -18.21 3.93 -1.77
N GLU A 53 -19.37 3.37 -1.50
CA GLU A 53 -20.56 3.48 -2.36
C GLU A 53 -21.02 4.94 -2.50
N VAL A 54 -21.01 5.71 -1.42
CA VAL A 54 -21.29 7.15 -1.46
C VAL A 54 -20.27 7.88 -2.33
N ALA A 55 -18.97 7.61 -2.18
CA ALA A 55 -17.94 8.23 -3.02
C ALA A 55 -18.11 7.88 -4.52
N GLN A 56 -18.46 6.63 -4.83
CA GLN A 56 -18.75 6.20 -6.21
C GLN A 56 -20.02 6.85 -6.77
N ASN A 57 -21.05 7.04 -5.94
CA ASN A 57 -22.26 7.75 -6.34
C ASN A 57 -21.97 9.22 -6.63
N ILE A 58 -21.19 9.90 -5.78
CA ILE A 58 -20.72 11.26 -6.02
C ILE A 58 -19.92 11.32 -7.32
N GLN A 59 -19.01 10.38 -7.56
CA GLN A 59 -18.25 10.30 -8.82
C GLN A 59 -19.17 10.18 -10.05
N ARG A 60 -20.25 9.41 -9.95
CA ARG A 60 -21.25 9.27 -11.02
C ARG A 60 -22.04 10.57 -11.22
N MET A 61 -22.42 11.24 -10.13
CA MET A 61 -23.13 12.52 -10.19
C MET A 61 -22.27 13.62 -10.80
N LEU A 62 -20.99 13.71 -10.39
CA LEU A 62 -20.03 14.68 -10.92
C LEU A 62 -19.77 14.46 -12.42
N ARG A 63 -19.67 13.19 -12.85
CA ARG A 63 -19.62 12.88 -14.29
C ARG A 63 -20.85 13.33 -15.06
N GLY A 64 -22.02 13.36 -14.41
CA GLY A 64 -23.26 13.87 -15.01
C GLY A 64 -23.28 15.39 -15.23
N VAL A 65 -22.38 16.14 -14.57
CA VAL A 65 -22.21 17.60 -14.72
C VAL A 65 -20.90 17.97 -15.42
N ASP A 66 -20.39 17.06 -16.25
CA ASP A 66 -19.14 17.21 -17.02
C ASP A 66 -17.85 17.34 -16.17
N MET A 67 -17.92 16.94 -14.90
CA MET A 67 -16.77 16.92 -14.00
C MET A 67 -16.21 15.50 -13.85
N ASN A 68 -15.01 15.25 -14.36
CA ASN A 68 -14.40 13.93 -14.38
C ASN A 68 -13.41 13.69 -13.22
N TYR A 69 -13.91 13.80 -11.98
CA TYR A 69 -13.11 13.51 -10.78
C TYR A 69 -12.81 12.01 -10.66
N GLN A 70 -11.58 11.68 -10.27
CA GLN A 70 -11.20 10.31 -9.94
C GLN A 70 -11.70 9.90 -8.55
N LEU A 71 -11.83 8.59 -8.33
CA LEU A 71 -12.28 8.06 -7.04
C LEU A 71 -11.31 8.44 -5.90
N GLY A 72 -9.99 8.38 -6.16
CA GLY A 72 -8.97 8.79 -5.19
C GLY A 72 -9.11 10.26 -4.79
N GLU A 73 -9.31 11.15 -5.76
CA GLU A 73 -9.51 12.58 -5.54
C GLU A 73 -10.76 12.88 -4.70
N ILE A 74 -11.88 12.21 -5.01
CA ILE A 74 -13.12 12.34 -4.22
C ILE A 74 -12.90 11.86 -2.78
N LEU A 75 -12.22 10.72 -2.59
CA LEU A 75 -11.95 10.19 -1.26
C LEU A 75 -11.11 11.16 -0.41
N LEU A 76 -10.17 11.90 -1.02
CA LEU A 76 -9.39 12.93 -0.34
C LEU A 76 -10.22 14.20 -0.08
N MET A 77 -10.95 14.70 -1.07
CA MET A 77 -11.79 15.91 -0.94
C MET A 77 -12.80 15.78 0.20
N PHE A 78 -13.44 14.61 0.31
CA PHE A 78 -14.41 14.32 1.37
C PHE A 78 -13.78 13.81 2.67
N LYS A 79 -12.43 13.82 2.78
CA LYS A 79 -11.68 13.34 3.95
C LYS A 79 -12.09 11.93 4.39
N LEU A 80 -12.44 11.08 3.42
CA LEU A 80 -12.76 9.68 3.65
C LEU A 80 -11.49 8.84 3.83
N LEU A 81 -10.37 9.32 3.28
CA LEU A 81 -9.04 8.74 3.43
C LEU A 81 -8.01 9.85 3.68
N THR A 82 -6.91 9.48 4.35
CA THR A 82 -5.72 10.31 4.39
C THR A 82 -4.85 10.07 3.14
N PRO A 83 -3.96 11.01 2.77
CA PRO A 83 -3.01 10.81 1.68
C PRO A 83 -2.18 9.53 1.82
N ASP A 84 -1.74 9.17 3.04
CA ASP A 84 -1.02 7.92 3.29
C ASP A 84 -1.87 6.68 3.05
N GLN A 85 -3.14 6.69 3.45
CA GLN A 85 -4.03 5.55 3.24
C GLN A 85 -4.35 5.35 1.76
N LEU A 86 -4.57 6.45 1.03
CA LEU A 86 -4.74 6.39 -0.42
C LEU A 86 -3.46 5.91 -1.11
N LEU A 87 -2.29 6.36 -0.65
CA LEU A 87 -1.00 5.91 -1.15
C LEU A 87 -0.80 4.41 -0.93
N ALA A 88 -1.02 3.92 0.29
CA ALA A 88 -0.95 2.49 0.60
C ALA A 88 -1.86 1.67 -0.32
N ALA A 89 -3.13 2.09 -0.44
CA ALA A 89 -4.11 1.40 -1.27
C ALA A 89 -3.73 1.44 -2.76
N SER A 90 -3.21 2.56 -3.24
CA SER A 90 -2.76 2.71 -4.63
C SER A 90 -1.57 1.81 -4.92
N LEU A 91 -0.56 1.79 -4.06
CA LEU A 91 0.63 0.95 -4.22
C LEU A 91 0.30 -0.54 -4.21
N VAL A 92 -0.65 -0.96 -3.36
CA VAL A 92 -1.18 -2.33 -3.37
C VAL A 92 -2.01 -2.61 -4.62
N SER A 93 -2.81 -1.64 -5.07
CA SER A 93 -3.64 -1.71 -6.28
C SER A 93 -2.83 -1.81 -7.57
N TYR A 94 -1.63 -1.22 -7.61
CA TYR A 94 -0.65 -1.39 -8.69
C TYR A 94 0.24 -2.62 -8.52
N GLY A 95 0.15 -3.34 -7.39
CA GLY A 95 1.01 -4.48 -7.10
C GLY A 95 2.48 -4.12 -6.83
N LEU A 96 2.78 -2.85 -6.56
CA LEU A 96 4.13 -2.37 -6.25
C LEU A 96 4.58 -2.80 -4.85
N ILE A 97 3.62 -2.92 -3.93
CA ILE A 97 3.84 -3.47 -2.59
C ILE A 97 2.69 -4.39 -2.20
N THR A 98 2.94 -5.26 -1.24
CA THR A 98 1.92 -6.16 -0.67
C THR A 98 1.29 -5.57 0.59
N THR A 99 0.10 -6.07 0.96
CA THR A 99 -0.55 -5.72 2.23
C THR A 99 0.32 -6.09 3.43
N ALA A 100 1.08 -7.19 3.36
CA ALA A 100 2.03 -7.59 4.40
C ALA A 100 3.18 -6.57 4.56
N GLN A 101 3.71 -6.03 3.46
CA GLN A 101 4.72 -4.96 3.50
C GLN A 101 4.15 -3.67 4.11
N ILE A 102 2.90 -3.30 3.79
CA ILE A 102 2.20 -2.18 4.44
C ILE A 102 2.06 -2.40 5.95
N SER A 103 1.64 -3.60 6.38
CA SER A 103 1.53 -3.92 7.80
C SER A 103 2.88 -3.85 8.53
N ALA A 104 3.95 -4.34 7.90
CA ALA A 104 5.30 -4.24 8.44
C ALA A 104 5.76 -2.78 8.58
N LEU A 105 5.55 -1.97 7.55
CA LEU A 105 5.84 -0.52 7.60
C LEU A 105 5.01 0.20 8.65
N GLY A 106 3.75 -0.20 8.84
CA GLY A 106 2.88 0.34 9.89
C GLY A 106 3.42 0.06 11.30
N ARG A 107 3.96 -1.14 11.53
CA ARG A 107 4.63 -1.50 12.79
C ARG A 107 5.91 -0.69 12.99
N ILE A 108 6.76 -0.61 11.97
CA ILE A 108 7.99 0.20 12.02
C ILE A 108 7.68 1.66 12.31
N ARG A 109 6.63 2.21 11.69
CA ARG A 109 6.17 3.58 11.95
C ARG A 109 5.78 3.79 13.42
N GLN A 110 5.09 2.81 14.03
CA GLN A 110 4.73 2.88 15.45
C GLN A 110 5.96 2.84 16.35
N GLU A 111 6.95 1.99 16.03
CA GLU A 111 8.21 1.91 16.77
C GLU A 111 9.02 3.21 16.66
N LEU A 112 9.09 3.81 15.46
CA LEU A 112 9.74 5.10 15.23
C LEU A 112 9.03 6.23 15.97
N HIS A 113 7.68 6.23 15.98
CA HIS A 113 6.91 7.20 16.74
C HIS A 113 7.18 7.09 18.25
N ALA A 114 7.34 5.87 18.77
CA ALA A 114 7.63 5.63 20.19
C ALA A 114 8.98 6.22 20.63
N ILE A 115 9.94 6.39 19.71
CA ILE A 115 11.24 7.05 19.97
C ILE A 115 11.24 8.53 19.58
N GLY A 116 10.06 9.11 19.29
CA GLY A 116 9.90 10.53 18.98
C GLY A 116 10.21 10.90 17.53
N LEU A 117 10.27 9.92 16.61
CA LEU A 117 10.49 10.17 15.19
C LEU A 117 9.20 9.95 14.40
N GLU A 118 8.71 11.01 13.76
CA GLU A 118 7.51 10.97 12.93
C GLU A 118 7.89 10.82 11.45
N TYR A 119 7.39 9.74 10.84
CA TYR A 119 7.59 9.47 9.42
C TYR A 119 6.26 9.11 8.76
N ASP A 120 5.97 9.80 7.66
CA ASP A 120 4.89 9.42 6.74
C ASP A 120 5.26 8.16 5.95
N LEU A 121 4.25 7.52 5.35
CA LEU A 121 4.46 6.28 4.60
C LEU A 121 5.43 6.48 3.44
N GLU A 122 5.32 7.61 2.74
CA GLU A 122 6.22 7.99 1.65
C GLU A 122 7.69 8.01 2.11
N ASN A 123 7.97 8.67 3.23
CA ASN A 123 9.32 8.78 3.76
C ASN A 123 9.87 7.41 4.17
N LEU A 124 9.04 6.54 4.75
CA LEU A 124 9.44 5.18 5.10
C LEU A 124 9.74 4.34 3.85
N LEU A 125 8.92 4.45 2.80
CA LEU A 125 9.13 3.73 1.54
C LEU A 125 10.47 4.09 0.89
N ILE A 126 10.85 5.37 0.95
CA ILE A 126 12.13 5.87 0.44
C ILE A 126 13.27 5.45 1.37
N LEU A 127 13.12 5.61 2.69
CA LEU A 127 14.14 5.30 3.70
C LEU A 127 14.57 3.83 3.63
N PHE A 128 13.60 2.92 3.52
CA PHE A 128 13.85 1.48 3.38
C PHE A 128 14.16 1.05 1.94
N ARG A 129 14.29 2.01 1.01
CA ARG A 129 14.57 1.77 -0.42
C ARG A 129 13.58 0.79 -1.07
N ILE A 130 12.33 0.79 -0.61
CA ILE A 130 11.26 -0.05 -1.15
C ILE A 130 10.79 0.55 -2.48
N LEU A 131 10.62 1.87 -2.53
CA LEU A 131 10.24 2.62 -3.74
C LEU A 131 11.07 3.90 -3.86
N THR A 132 11.23 4.38 -5.09
CA THR A 132 11.86 5.66 -5.36
C THR A 132 10.83 6.79 -5.34
N SER A 133 11.28 8.02 -5.11
CA SER A 133 10.42 9.21 -5.19
C SER A 133 9.76 9.40 -6.56
N GLU A 134 10.39 8.90 -7.62
CA GLU A 134 9.83 8.92 -8.98
C GLU A 134 8.65 7.97 -9.12
N GLN A 135 8.79 6.72 -8.65
CA GLN A 135 7.68 5.76 -8.66
C GLN A 135 6.49 6.25 -7.82
N LEU A 136 6.76 6.87 -6.67
CA LEU A 136 5.73 7.46 -5.82
C LEU A 136 5.01 8.62 -6.52
N ARG A 137 5.75 9.47 -7.26
CA ARG A 137 5.17 10.55 -8.06
C ARG A 137 4.28 10.02 -9.17
N GLU A 138 4.69 8.96 -9.87
CA GLU A 138 3.87 8.33 -10.91
C GLU A 138 2.53 7.83 -10.35
N VAL A 139 2.57 7.13 -9.21
CA VAL A 139 1.37 6.63 -8.53
C VAL A 139 0.44 7.77 -8.11
N ARG A 140 0.99 8.88 -7.62
CA ARG A 140 0.23 10.09 -7.26
C ARG A 140 -0.35 10.81 -8.47
N SER A 141 0.35 10.80 -9.60
CA SER A 141 -0.16 11.38 -10.84
C SER A 141 -1.43 10.68 -11.31
N ASN A 142 -1.59 9.40 -10.97
CA ASN A 142 -2.79 8.62 -11.26
C ASN A 142 -3.90 8.82 -10.23
N TRP A 143 -3.84 9.84 -9.37
CA TRP A 143 -4.97 10.25 -8.52
C TRP A 143 -5.80 11.37 -9.15
N ALA A 144 -5.26 12.04 -10.18
CA ALA A 144 -5.82 13.19 -10.88
C ALA A 144 -6.27 12.80 -12.29
#